data_AF-A0A239VVD9-F1
#
_entry.id   AF-A0A239VVD9-F1
#
_cell.length_a   1.000
_cell.length_b   1.000
_cell.length_c   1.000
_cell.angle_alpha   90.00
_cell.angle_beta   90.00
_cell.angle_gamma   90.00
#
_symmetry.space_group_name_H-M   'P 1'
#
loop_
_entity.id
_entity.type
_entity.pdbx_description
1 polymer ?
#
loop_
_entity_poly.entity_id
_entity_poly.type
_entity_poly.pdbx_seq_one_letter_code
_entity_poly.pdbx_strand_id
1 'polypeptide(L)'
;MVVLLLLILIVVGVVVYGISTNNKLMQARNLTEESWRQIDVELKRRHDLIPNLVETVKGYAAHEGDTLQQVIEARNKAVSAGPSAGQATQAEGELSSALGRLMSISEAYPDLKANNNFTELQRELSATEDRIASGRRYYNATVRDLNTMVDSFPSSFFAKRAGVAKADYFEAETAAKNAPTINFGQGGGTIAGPGQGGPAAAQPAPQPPAVGTQQPGQLSGYDPSQGLGQNYTPSPIQDKRPGEQ
;
A
#
# COMPACT_ATOMS: atom_id res chain seq x y z
N MET A 1 -35.96 -25.27 -32.85
CA MET A 1 -36.09 -25.37 -31.37
C MET A 1 -34.72 -25.41 -30.70
N VAL A 2 -33.91 -26.48 -30.87
CA VAL A 2 -32.61 -26.62 -30.18
C VAL A 2 -31.63 -25.46 -30.46
N VAL A 3 -31.44 -25.08 -31.73
CA VAL A 3 -30.57 -23.95 -32.10
C VAL A 3 -31.01 -22.63 -31.47
N LEU A 4 -32.34 -22.38 -31.41
CA LEU A 4 -32.90 -21.19 -30.77
C LEU A 4 -32.62 -21.18 -29.27
N LEU A 5 -32.78 -22.33 -28.59
CA LEU A 5 -32.47 -22.47 -27.16
C LEU A 5 -30.98 -22.22 -26.87
N LEU A 6 -30.08 -22.70 -27.73
CA LEU A 6 -28.64 -22.43 -27.61
C LEU A 6 -28.30 -20.94 -27.77
N LEU A 7 -28.92 -20.26 -28.75
CA LEU A 7 -28.73 -18.82 -28.94
C LEU A 7 -29.23 -18.02 -27.73
N ILE A 8 -30.39 -18.37 -27.18
CA ILE A 8 -30.93 -17.73 -25.98
C ILE A 8 -29.99 -17.95 -24.79
N LEU A 9 -29.49 -19.17 -24.60
CA LEU A 9 -28.53 -19.47 -23.53
C LEU A 9 -27.26 -18.62 -23.63
N ILE A 10 -26.71 -18.48 -24.83
CA ILE A 10 -25.52 -17.64 -25.09
C ILE A 10 -25.82 -16.18 -24.75
N VAL A 11 -26.96 -15.65 -25.20
CA VAL A 11 -27.37 -14.26 -24.91
C VAL A 11 -27.53 -14.04 -23.41
N VAL A 12 -28.17 -14.96 -22.69
CA VAL A 12 -28.30 -14.89 -21.22
C VAL A 12 -26.93 -14.90 -20.56
N GLY A 13 -26.01 -15.77 -21.01
CA GLY A 13 -24.65 -15.82 -20.50
C GLY A 13 -23.90 -14.49 -20.67
N VAL A 14 -24.01 -13.85 -21.85
CA VAL A 14 -23.39 -12.55 -22.12
C VAL A 14 -23.97 -11.45 -21.23
N VAL A 15 -25.29 -11.43 -21.03
CA VAL A 15 -25.96 -10.43 -20.17
C VAL A 15 -25.52 -10.59 -18.72
N VAL A 16 -25.53 -11.81 -18.19
CA VAL A 16 -25.08 -12.09 -16.81
C VAL A 16 -23.61 -11.69 -16.62
N TYR A 17 -22.75 -12.01 -17.59
CA TYR A 17 -21.35 -11.59 -17.57
C TYR A 17 -21.19 -10.06 -17.57
N GLY A 18 -21.96 -9.36 -18.40
CA GLY A 18 -21.94 -7.90 -18.49
C GLY A 18 -22.36 -7.23 -17.18
N ILE A 19 -23.42 -7.71 -16.53
CA ILE A 19 -23.87 -7.22 -15.21
C ILE A 19 -22.79 -7.47 -14.15
N SER A 20 -22.22 -8.67 -14.10
CA SER A 20 -21.16 -9.01 -13.14
C SER A 20 -19.93 -8.11 -13.31
N THR A 21 -19.50 -7.87 -14.56
CA THR A 21 -18.36 -7.01 -14.87
C THR A 21 -18.61 -5.57 -14.46
N ASN A 22 -19.82 -5.04 -14.69
CA ASN A 22 -20.17 -3.68 -14.31
C ASN A 22 -20.16 -3.50 -12.78
N ASN A 23 -20.72 -4.47 -12.04
CA ASN A 23 -20.73 -4.43 -10.58
C ASN A 23 -19.31 -4.47 -10.00
N LYS A 24 -18.44 -5.33 -10.52
CA LYS A 24 -17.03 -5.40 -10.11
C LYS A 24 -16.29 -4.10 -10.37
N LEU A 25 -16.51 -3.47 -11.52
CA LEU A 25 -15.90 -2.19 -11.85
C LEU A 25 -16.34 -1.08 -10.88
N MET A 26 -17.64 -1.00 -10.57
CA MET A 26 -18.16 -0.04 -9.60
C MET A 26 -17.60 -0.28 -8.19
N GLN A 27 -17.49 -1.55 -7.81
CA GLN A 27 -16.87 -1.94 -6.54
C GLN A 27 -15.40 -1.49 -6.48
N ALA A 28 -14.62 -1.73 -7.54
CA ALA A 28 -13.21 -1.32 -7.60
C ALA A 28 -13.06 0.21 -7.51
N ARG A 29 -13.92 0.97 -8.20
CA ARG A 29 -13.97 2.43 -8.11
C ARG A 29 -14.26 2.89 -6.67
N ASN A 30 -15.33 2.36 -6.06
CA ASN A 30 -15.72 2.74 -4.71
C ASN A 30 -14.64 2.41 -3.68
N LEU A 31 -13.97 1.25 -3.85
CA LEU A 31 -12.87 0.83 -2.98
C LEU A 31 -11.67 1.78 -3.10
N THR A 32 -11.36 2.20 -4.32
CA THR A 32 -10.30 3.18 -4.59
C THR A 32 -10.61 4.52 -3.93
N GLU A 33 -11.81 5.06 -4.14
CA GLU A 33 -12.27 6.30 -3.51
C GLU A 33 -12.26 6.21 -1.98
N GLU A 34 -12.72 5.09 -1.43
CA GLU A 34 -12.75 4.87 0.02
C GLU A 34 -11.34 4.81 0.62
N SER A 35 -10.43 4.07 -0.02
CA SER A 35 -9.03 4.03 0.41
C SER A 35 -8.35 5.41 0.37
N TRP A 36 -8.71 6.27 -0.59
CA TRP A 36 -8.23 7.65 -0.62
C TRP A 36 -8.79 8.49 0.53
N ARG A 37 -10.10 8.40 0.82
CA ARG A 37 -10.72 9.12 1.94
C ARG A 37 -10.06 8.80 3.28
N GLN A 38 -9.68 7.55 3.49
CA GLN A 38 -8.98 7.13 4.71
C GLN A 38 -7.59 7.79 4.83
N ILE A 39 -6.86 7.92 3.72
CA ILE A 39 -5.59 8.66 3.70
C ILE A 39 -5.84 10.15 3.98
N ASP A 40 -6.80 10.77 3.30
CA ASP A 40 -7.14 12.19 3.43
C ASP A 40 -7.47 12.60 4.88
N VAL A 41 -8.15 11.73 5.65
CA VAL A 41 -8.39 11.96 7.08
C VAL A 41 -7.08 12.04 7.88
N GLU A 42 -6.14 11.12 7.62
CA GLU A 42 -4.85 11.12 8.32
C GLU A 42 -3.94 12.28 7.86
N LEU A 43 -4.00 12.68 6.58
CA LEU A 43 -3.33 13.88 6.09
C LEU A 43 -3.83 15.14 6.83
N LYS A 44 -5.16 15.30 6.97
CA LYS A 44 -5.75 16.40 7.74
C LYS A 44 -5.30 16.38 9.20
N ARG A 45 -5.33 15.21 9.85
CA ARG A 45 -4.83 15.07 11.22
C ARG A 45 -3.38 15.53 11.35
N ARG A 46 -2.51 15.12 10.41
CA ARG A 46 -1.10 15.55 10.36
C ARG A 46 -1.01 17.07 10.25
N HIS A 47 -1.80 17.68 9.37
CA HIS A 47 -1.85 19.13 9.21
C HIS A 47 -2.31 19.85 10.47
N ASP A 48 -3.28 19.31 11.20
CA ASP A 48 -3.82 19.94 12.40
C ASP A 48 -2.87 19.87 13.60
N LEU A 49 -1.97 18.88 13.64
CA LEU A 49 -0.95 18.74 14.69
C LEU A 49 0.23 19.70 14.53
N ILE A 50 0.55 20.11 13.29
CA ILE A 50 1.75 20.90 12.99
C ILE A 50 1.81 22.25 13.71
N PRO A 51 0.74 23.08 13.77
CA PRO A 51 0.80 24.36 14.48
C PRO A 51 1.17 24.20 15.96
N ASN A 52 0.60 23.19 16.62
CA ASN A 52 0.89 22.89 18.03
C ASN A 52 2.34 22.42 18.21
N LEU A 53 2.85 21.60 17.29
CA LEU A 53 4.26 21.19 17.28
C LEU A 53 5.18 22.40 17.13
N VAL A 54 4.91 23.26 16.14
CA VAL A 54 5.72 24.46 15.87
C VAL A 54 5.73 25.38 17.09
N GLU A 55 4.57 25.62 17.72
CA GLU A 55 4.51 26.46 18.92
C GLU A 55 5.31 25.87 20.09
N THR A 56 5.22 24.55 20.28
CA THR A 56 6.01 23.86 21.30
C THR A 56 7.51 24.01 21.04
N VAL A 57 7.96 23.84 19.80
CA VAL A 57 9.39 23.98 19.45
C VAL A 57 9.86 25.43 19.59
N LYS A 58 9.04 26.43 19.20
CA LYS A 58 9.38 27.85 19.37
C LYS A 58 9.73 28.22 20.81
N GLY A 59 9.04 27.63 21.80
CA GLY A 59 9.29 27.89 23.21
C GLY A 59 10.68 27.49 23.71
N TYR A 60 11.35 26.56 23.01
CA TYR A 60 12.66 26.02 23.40
C TYR A 60 13.79 26.36 22.41
N ALA A 61 13.46 26.50 21.13
CA ALA A 61 14.40 26.68 20.03
C ALA A 61 14.07 27.95 19.21
N ALA A 62 13.96 29.09 19.89
CA ALA A 62 13.58 30.37 19.26
C ALA A 62 14.54 30.83 18.14
N HIS A 63 15.79 30.34 18.13
CA HIS A 63 16.79 30.63 17.10
C HIS A 63 16.57 29.84 15.79
N GLU A 64 15.66 28.87 15.77
CA GLU A 64 15.36 28.00 14.61
C GLU A 64 14.23 28.55 13.72
N GLY A 65 14.07 29.88 13.68
CA GLY A 65 12.97 30.55 12.98
C GLY A 65 12.80 30.13 11.52
N ASP A 66 13.91 30.04 10.78
CA ASP A 66 13.92 29.65 9.37
C ASP A 66 13.40 28.22 9.18
N THR A 67 13.78 27.28 10.05
CA THR A 67 13.33 25.90 9.96
C THR A 67 11.83 25.79 10.27
N LEU A 68 11.37 26.51 11.29
CA LEU A 68 9.96 26.53 11.67
C LEU A 68 9.09 27.18 10.58
N GLN A 69 9.60 28.21 9.91
CA GLN A 69 8.95 28.81 8.76
C GLN A 69 8.81 27.80 7.60
N GLN A 70 9.88 27.07 7.26
CA GLN A 70 9.83 26.05 6.21
C GLN A 70 8.78 24.96 6.50
N VAL A 71 8.61 24.56 7.76
CA VAL A 71 7.57 23.59 8.16
C VAL A 71 6.16 24.14 7.93
N ILE A 72 5.93 25.41 8.31
CA ILE A 72 4.64 26.07 8.09
C ILE A 72 4.35 26.26 6.59
N GLU A 73 5.35 26.64 5.80
CA GLU A 73 5.22 26.77 4.34
C GLU A 73 4.91 25.42 3.68
N ALA A 74 5.62 24.36 4.06
CA ALA A 74 5.38 23.01 3.56
C ALA A 74 3.97 22.52 3.92
N ARG A 75 3.51 22.79 5.16
CA ARG A 75 2.13 22.52 5.57
C ARG A 75 1.12 23.25 4.69
N ASN A 76 1.32 24.55 4.45
CA ASN A 76 0.39 25.34 3.67
C ASN A 76 0.30 24.87 2.21
N LYS A 77 1.43 24.44 1.64
CA LYS A 77 1.46 23.77 0.33
C LYS A 77 0.69 22.45 0.36
N ALA A 78 0.90 21.61 1.37
CA ALA A 78 0.20 20.32 1.50
C ALA A 78 -1.32 20.51 1.61
N VAL A 79 -1.78 21.45 2.44
CA VAL A 79 -3.20 21.80 2.59
C VAL A 79 -3.81 22.34 1.29
N SER A 80 -3.02 23.03 0.46
CA SER A 80 -3.50 23.65 -0.80
C SER A 80 -3.33 22.76 -2.04
N ALA A 81 -2.70 21.60 -1.91
CA ALA A 81 -2.37 20.72 -3.03
C ALA A 81 -3.60 20.13 -3.76
N GLY A 82 -4.80 20.28 -3.22
CA GLY A 82 -6.05 19.84 -3.86
C GLY A 82 -6.48 18.44 -3.43
N PRO A 83 -7.68 17.99 -3.87
CA PRO A 83 -8.35 16.84 -3.25
C PRO A 83 -7.91 15.47 -3.80
N SER A 84 -7.00 15.41 -4.78
CA SER A 84 -6.62 14.16 -5.45
C SER A 84 -5.24 13.66 -5.03
N ALA A 85 -5.05 12.33 -5.08
CA ALA A 85 -3.80 11.67 -4.74
C ALA A 85 -2.60 12.17 -5.54
N GLY A 86 -2.76 12.31 -6.86
CA GLY A 86 -1.69 12.80 -7.74
C GLY A 86 -1.23 14.20 -7.36
N GLN A 87 -2.16 15.10 -7.02
CA GLN A 87 -1.81 16.48 -6.67
C GLN A 87 -1.21 16.60 -5.27
N ALA A 88 -1.72 15.83 -4.29
CA ALA A 88 -1.23 15.84 -2.92
C ALA A 88 0.21 15.28 -2.79
N THR A 89 0.56 14.30 -3.64
CA THR A 89 1.82 13.55 -3.60
C THR A 89 3.06 14.41 -3.31
N GLN A 90 3.30 15.45 -4.13
CA GLN A 90 4.52 16.24 -4.02
C GLN A 90 4.55 17.04 -2.72
N ALA A 91 3.46 17.74 -2.42
CA ALA A 91 3.39 18.62 -1.26
C ALA A 91 3.43 17.84 0.06
N GLU A 92 2.80 16.66 0.12
CA GLU A 92 2.87 15.77 1.28
C GLU A 92 4.29 15.22 1.49
N GLY A 93 5.05 14.99 0.42
CA GLY A 93 6.46 14.61 0.47
C GLY A 93 7.38 15.73 0.95
N GLU A 94 7.17 16.97 0.47
CA GLU A 94 7.86 18.17 0.97
C GLU A 94 7.61 18.35 2.48
N LEU A 95 6.37 18.13 2.93
CA LEU A 95 6.01 18.20 4.33
C LEU A 95 6.68 17.10 5.17
N SER A 96 6.66 15.83 4.73
CA SER A 96 7.39 14.76 5.43
C SER A 96 8.88 15.09 5.59
N SER A 97 9.51 15.66 4.55
CA SER A 97 10.91 16.10 4.59
C SER A 97 11.15 17.23 5.60
N ALA A 98 10.27 18.24 5.63
CA ALA A 98 10.37 19.35 6.58
C ALA A 98 10.20 18.88 8.04
N LEU A 99 9.25 17.98 8.29
CA LEU A 99 9.07 17.37 9.60
C LEU A 99 10.29 16.54 10.03
N GLY A 100 10.91 15.80 9.11
CA GLY A 100 12.16 15.08 9.39
C GLY A 100 13.28 16.00 9.85
N ARG A 101 13.45 17.16 9.21
CA ARG A 101 14.41 18.20 9.66
C ARG A 101 14.06 18.74 11.04
N LEU A 102 12.78 19.01 11.30
CA LEU A 102 12.33 19.49 12.62
C LEU A 102 12.62 18.47 13.73
N MET A 103 12.47 17.17 13.45
CA MET A 103 12.82 16.12 14.42
C MET A 103 14.32 16.08 14.70
N SER A 104 15.18 16.37 13.70
CA SER A 104 16.64 16.46 13.93
C SER A 104 17.03 17.61 14.86
N ILE A 105 16.30 18.74 14.82
CA ILE A 105 16.53 19.86 15.75
C ILE A 105 16.33 19.41 17.20
N SER A 106 15.35 18.55 17.47
CA SER A 106 15.09 18.09 18.84
C SER A 106 16.29 17.37 19.50
N GLU A 107 17.23 16.85 18.72
CA GLU A 107 18.45 16.24 19.24
C GLU A 107 19.44 17.28 19.80
N ALA A 108 19.44 18.49 19.25
CA ALA A 108 20.25 19.61 19.72
C ALA A 108 19.67 20.30 20.96
N TYR A 109 18.40 20.05 21.30
CA TYR A 109 17.69 20.68 22.42
C TYR A 109 17.16 19.63 23.42
N PRO A 110 17.97 19.17 24.39
CA PRO A 110 17.58 18.14 25.36
C PRO A 110 16.31 18.48 26.17
N ASP A 111 16.13 19.75 26.54
CA ASP A 111 14.95 20.20 27.30
C ASP A 111 13.65 20.08 26.49
N LEU A 112 13.71 20.36 25.18
CA LEU A 112 12.59 20.13 24.25
C LEU A 112 12.31 18.63 24.12
N LYS A 113 13.36 17.82 23.99
CA LYS A 113 13.23 16.36 23.90
C LYS A 113 12.63 15.75 25.17
N ALA A 114 12.91 16.34 26.33
CA ALA A 114 12.33 15.94 27.61
C ALA A 114 10.91 16.51 27.83
N ASN A 115 10.42 17.40 26.97
CA ASN A 115 9.08 17.95 27.08
C ASN A 115 8.03 16.88 26.72
N ASN A 116 7.10 16.64 27.64
CA ASN A 116 6.05 15.64 27.46
C ASN A 116 5.09 15.97 26.29
N ASN A 117 4.73 17.25 26.10
CA ASN A 117 3.84 17.65 25.01
C ASN A 117 4.52 17.45 23.65
N PHE A 118 5.81 17.80 23.54
CA PHE A 118 6.58 17.55 22.31
C PHE A 118 6.67 16.06 21.99
N THR A 119 7.00 15.24 22.99
CA THR A 119 7.10 13.78 22.83
C THR A 119 5.76 13.17 22.40
N GLU A 120 4.64 13.63 22.95
CA GLU A 120 3.32 13.16 22.57
C GLU A 120 2.96 13.55 21.14
N LEU A 121 3.17 14.82 20.76
CA LEU A 121 2.94 15.28 19.38
C LEU A 121 3.82 14.51 18.36
N GLN A 122 5.07 14.23 18.71
CA GLN A 122 5.96 13.42 17.89
C GLN A 122 5.41 11.99 17.70
N ARG A 123 4.91 11.35 18.76
CA ARG A 123 4.29 10.02 18.69
C ARG A 123 3.03 10.04 17.83
N GLU A 124 2.17 11.03 18.00
CA GLU A 124 0.95 11.17 17.19
C GLU A 124 1.27 11.37 15.72
N LEU A 125 2.25 12.22 15.39
CA LEU A 125 2.71 12.44 14.02
C LEU A 125 3.33 11.18 13.43
N SER A 126 4.17 10.46 14.18
CA SER A 126 4.75 9.19 13.73
C SER A 126 3.66 8.15 13.46
N ALA A 127 2.70 7.99 14.37
CA ALA A 127 1.59 7.07 14.19
C ALA A 127 0.71 7.45 12.98
N THR A 128 0.54 8.75 12.74
CA THR A 128 -0.18 9.26 11.56
C THR A 128 0.60 8.95 10.28
N GLU A 129 1.92 9.14 10.26
CA GLU A 129 2.78 8.81 9.11
C GLU A 129 2.77 7.31 8.80
N ASP A 130 2.81 6.45 9.81
CA ASP A 130 2.73 4.99 9.62
C ASP A 130 1.39 4.58 9.00
N ARG A 131 0.29 5.21 9.42
CA ARG A 131 -1.04 5.01 8.84
C ARG A 131 -1.12 5.52 7.41
N ILE A 132 -0.56 6.69 7.11
CA ILE A 132 -0.47 7.23 5.75
C ILE A 132 0.34 6.28 4.86
N ALA A 133 1.48 5.79 5.33
CA ALA A 133 2.33 4.87 4.58
C ALA A 133 1.63 3.53 4.30
N SER A 134 0.91 2.99 5.29
CA SER A 134 0.09 1.79 5.12
C SER A 134 -1.07 2.02 4.15
N GLY A 135 -1.81 3.12 4.34
CA GLY A 135 -2.91 3.54 3.48
C GLY A 135 -2.46 3.72 2.05
N ARG A 136 -1.29 4.34 1.81
CA ARG A 136 -0.68 4.50 0.49
C ARG A 136 -0.49 3.17 -0.23
N ARG A 137 0.08 2.17 0.44
CA ARG A 137 0.27 0.82 -0.16
C ARG A 137 -1.08 0.21 -0.54
N TYR A 138 -2.08 0.35 0.33
CA TYR A 138 -3.42 -0.16 0.09
C TYR A 138 -4.12 0.56 -1.07
N TYR A 139 -4.10 1.90 -1.08
CA TYR A 139 -4.63 2.73 -2.16
C TYR A 139 -3.96 2.41 -3.50
N ASN A 140 -2.64 2.30 -3.56
CA ASN A 140 -1.95 1.97 -4.81
C ASN A 140 -2.33 0.56 -5.31
N ALA A 141 -2.62 -0.38 -4.41
CA ALA A 141 -3.14 -1.69 -4.81
C ALA A 141 -4.54 -1.60 -5.43
N THR A 142 -5.46 -0.81 -4.83
CA THR A 142 -6.82 -0.63 -5.35
C THR A 142 -6.82 0.14 -6.67
N VAL A 143 -5.98 1.18 -6.81
CA VAL A 143 -5.74 1.90 -8.06
C VAL A 143 -5.22 0.96 -9.15
N ARG A 144 -4.26 0.09 -8.85
CA ARG A 144 -3.74 -0.90 -9.81
C ARG A 144 -4.85 -1.83 -10.29
N ASP A 145 -5.67 -2.35 -9.39
CA ASP A 145 -6.77 -3.25 -9.76
C ASP A 145 -7.83 -2.53 -10.60
N LEU A 146 -8.22 -1.30 -10.22
CA LEU A 146 -9.12 -0.45 -11.00
C LEU A 146 -8.57 -0.16 -12.40
N ASN A 147 -7.33 0.34 -12.49
CA ASN A 147 -6.70 0.70 -13.74
C ASN A 147 -6.56 -0.52 -14.68
N THR A 148 -6.25 -1.69 -14.11
CA THR A 148 -6.22 -2.96 -14.86
C THR A 148 -7.60 -3.31 -15.43
N MET A 149 -8.67 -3.15 -14.66
CA MET A 149 -10.04 -3.38 -15.16
C MET A 149 -10.44 -2.36 -16.24
N VAL A 150 -10.04 -1.10 -16.09
CA VAL A 150 -10.31 -0.04 -17.07
C VAL A 150 -9.59 -0.32 -18.40
N ASP A 151 -8.41 -0.93 -18.39
CA ASP A 151 -7.64 -1.26 -19.60
C ASP A 151 -8.02 -2.60 -20.24
N SER A 152 -8.43 -3.59 -19.44
CA SER A 152 -8.65 -4.95 -19.93
C SER A 152 -9.95 -5.10 -20.72
N PHE A 153 -9.94 -5.87 -21.82
CA PHE A 153 -11.18 -6.28 -22.50
C PHE A 153 -11.77 -7.52 -21.81
N PRO A 154 -13.10 -7.59 -21.55
CA PRO A 154 -14.16 -6.69 -22.02
C PRO A 154 -14.48 -5.50 -21.11
N SER A 155 -13.88 -5.42 -19.92
CA SER A 155 -14.23 -4.42 -18.90
C SER A 155 -14.01 -2.97 -19.35
N SER A 156 -13.05 -2.70 -20.22
CA SER A 156 -12.75 -1.38 -20.80
C SER A 156 -13.92 -0.78 -21.59
N PHE A 157 -14.72 -1.61 -22.26
CA PHE A 157 -15.96 -1.17 -22.92
C PHE A 157 -16.99 -0.70 -21.89
N PHE A 158 -17.20 -1.49 -20.82
CA PHE A 158 -18.12 -1.13 -19.75
C PHE A 158 -17.64 0.09 -18.96
N ALA A 159 -16.32 0.26 -18.79
CA ALA A 159 -15.72 1.39 -18.12
C ALA A 159 -15.98 2.71 -18.86
N LYS A 160 -15.74 2.74 -20.17
CA LYS A 160 -16.08 3.89 -21.03
C LYS A 160 -17.55 4.25 -20.95
N ARG A 161 -18.45 3.26 -21.04
CA ARG A 161 -19.90 3.47 -20.94
C ARG A 161 -20.32 4.01 -19.57
N ALA A 162 -19.65 3.58 -18.51
CA ALA A 162 -19.95 3.94 -17.13
C ALA A 162 -19.24 5.21 -16.65
N GLY A 163 -18.38 5.83 -17.47
CA GLY A 163 -17.60 7.01 -17.10
C GLY A 163 -16.52 6.73 -16.03
N VAL A 164 -16.10 5.48 -15.87
CA VAL A 164 -15.04 5.11 -14.92
C VAL A 164 -13.70 5.31 -15.60
N ALA A 165 -12.93 6.28 -15.11
CA ALA A 165 -11.58 6.58 -15.57
C ALA A 165 -10.52 5.91 -14.67
N LYS A 166 -9.27 5.95 -15.13
CA LYS A 166 -8.12 5.57 -14.31
C LYS A 166 -7.96 6.53 -13.14
N ALA A 167 -7.47 6.00 -12.03
CA ALA A 167 -7.04 6.78 -10.89
C ALA A 167 -5.52 6.95 -10.89
N ASP A 168 -5.06 8.08 -10.36
CA ASP A 168 -3.64 8.35 -10.16
C ASP A 168 -3.12 7.62 -8.93
N TYR A 169 -1.87 7.15 -8.99
CA TYR A 169 -1.21 6.58 -7.83
C TYR A 169 -0.79 7.66 -6.83
N PHE A 170 -0.73 7.29 -5.55
CA PHE A 170 -0.14 8.14 -4.51
C PHE A 170 1.32 7.72 -4.32
N GLU A 171 2.22 8.21 -5.17
CA GLU A 171 3.66 7.85 -5.14
C GLU A 171 4.51 9.09 -5.35
N ALA A 172 5.41 9.40 -4.41
CA ALA A 172 6.41 10.45 -4.64
C ALA A 172 7.19 10.11 -5.93
N GLU A 173 7.18 11.01 -6.90
CA GLU A 173 7.51 10.74 -8.32
C GLU A 173 8.94 10.22 -8.60
N THR A 174 9.80 10.06 -7.58
CA THR A 174 11.20 9.69 -7.78
C THR A 174 11.76 8.78 -6.69
N ALA A 175 11.52 7.48 -6.80
CA ALA A 175 12.51 6.47 -6.37
C ALA A 175 13.01 5.65 -7.56
N ALA A 176 12.16 5.37 -8.55
CA ALA A 176 12.52 4.58 -9.72
C ALA A 176 13.20 5.38 -10.86
N LYS A 177 12.98 6.70 -10.96
CA LYS A 177 13.54 7.53 -12.05
C LYS A 177 14.96 8.06 -11.79
N ASN A 178 15.44 8.06 -10.54
CA ASN A 178 16.73 8.63 -10.14
C ASN A 178 17.57 7.65 -9.31
N ALA A 179 17.60 6.35 -9.67
CA ALA A 179 18.65 5.49 -9.12
C ALA A 179 20.01 6.07 -9.60
N PRO A 180 20.90 6.53 -8.70
CA PRO A 180 22.18 7.06 -9.12
C PRO A 180 22.94 5.95 -9.84
N THR A 181 23.26 6.18 -11.12
CA THR A 181 24.17 5.29 -11.86
C THR A 181 25.54 5.44 -11.22
N ILE A 182 25.94 4.46 -10.41
CA ILE A 182 27.26 4.41 -9.81
C ILE A 182 28.26 4.14 -10.93
N ASN A 183 28.76 5.21 -11.54
CA ASN A 183 29.92 5.18 -12.41
C ASN A 183 31.16 5.27 -11.52
N PHE A 184 31.78 4.13 -11.24
CA PHE A 184 33.16 4.09 -10.76
C PHE A 184 34.05 4.57 -11.91
N GLY A 185 34.21 5.87 -12.04
CA GLY A 185 35.18 6.43 -12.97
C GLY A 185 36.56 5.94 -12.58
N GLN A 186 37.15 5.06 -13.39
CA GLN A 186 38.58 4.84 -13.36
C GLN A 186 39.11 4.59 -14.78
N GLY A 187 40.15 5.36 -15.09
CA GLY A 187 40.75 5.51 -16.39
C GLY A 187 41.50 4.29 -16.89
N GLY A 188 42.03 4.46 -18.10
CA GLY A 188 42.64 3.44 -18.92
C GLY A 188 43.61 2.50 -18.20
N GLY A 189 43.38 1.21 -18.44
CA GLY A 189 44.28 0.11 -18.17
C GLY A 189 43.80 -1.08 -18.98
N THR A 190 44.40 -1.27 -20.15
CA THR A 190 44.18 -2.45 -21.01
C THR A 190 44.47 -3.72 -20.20
N ILE A 191 43.45 -4.52 -19.94
CA ILE A 191 43.63 -5.93 -19.60
C ILE A 191 43.41 -6.70 -20.89
N ALA A 192 44.50 -7.18 -21.46
CA ALA A 192 44.52 -8.03 -22.64
C ALA A 192 43.66 -9.28 -22.39
N GLY A 193 42.75 -9.56 -23.33
CA GLY A 193 41.92 -10.76 -23.30
C GLY A 193 42.77 -12.03 -23.48
N PRO A 194 42.44 -13.14 -22.80
CA PRO A 194 42.95 -14.42 -23.19
C PRO A 194 42.17 -14.94 -24.40
N GLY A 195 42.86 -15.01 -25.54
CA GLY A 195 42.87 -16.12 -26.48
C GLY A 195 41.52 -16.67 -26.97
N GLN A 196 41.27 -16.46 -28.26
CA GLN A 196 40.42 -17.32 -29.07
C GLN A 196 40.90 -18.78 -28.97
N GLY A 197 40.08 -19.64 -28.34
CA GLY A 197 40.06 -21.09 -28.53
C GLY A 197 38.73 -21.47 -29.15
N GLY A 198 38.72 -22.44 -30.06
CA GLY A 198 37.58 -22.80 -30.93
C GLY A 198 36.32 -23.29 -30.21
N PRO A 199 35.31 -23.78 -30.95
CA PRO A 199 33.94 -23.93 -30.43
C PRO A 199 33.89 -25.05 -29.39
N ALA A 200 33.72 -24.66 -28.13
CA ALA A 200 33.46 -25.58 -27.04
C ALA A 200 32.01 -26.08 -27.14
N ALA A 201 31.86 -27.40 -27.19
CA ALA A 201 30.60 -28.10 -27.21
C ALA A 201 29.69 -27.70 -26.02
N ALA A 202 28.39 -27.65 -26.28
CA ALA A 202 27.36 -27.41 -25.27
C ALA A 202 27.46 -28.44 -24.13
N GLN A 203 27.68 -27.95 -22.91
CA GLN A 203 27.53 -28.75 -21.70
C GLN A 203 26.03 -28.94 -21.40
N PRO A 204 25.54 -30.16 -21.12
CA PRO A 204 24.17 -30.37 -20.69
C PRO A 204 23.95 -29.87 -19.25
N ALA A 205 22.74 -29.36 -18.98
CA ALA A 205 22.33 -28.83 -17.69
C ALA A 205 22.51 -29.83 -16.52
N PRO A 206 22.80 -29.36 -15.30
CA PRO A 206 22.90 -30.24 -14.14
C PRO A 206 21.53 -30.85 -13.79
N GLN A 207 21.51 -32.16 -13.58
CA GLN A 207 20.34 -32.90 -13.12
C GLN A 207 20.06 -32.62 -11.63
N PRO A 208 18.78 -32.54 -11.21
CA PRO A 208 18.44 -32.46 -9.78
C PRO A 208 18.79 -33.77 -9.05
N PRO A 209 19.09 -33.71 -7.73
CA PRO A 209 19.50 -34.87 -6.96
C PRO A 209 18.41 -35.93 -6.86
N ALA A 210 18.83 -37.20 -6.88
CA ALA A 210 17.96 -38.38 -6.80
C ALA A 210 17.24 -38.46 -5.44
N VAL A 211 15.93 -38.68 -5.50
CA VAL A 211 15.10 -39.02 -4.33
C VAL A 211 15.47 -40.43 -3.87
N GLY A 212 16.13 -40.54 -2.72
CA GLY A 212 16.34 -41.81 -2.05
C GLY A 212 15.01 -42.39 -1.57
N THR A 213 14.71 -43.62 -2.01
CA THR A 213 13.59 -44.43 -1.52
C THR A 213 13.82 -44.77 -0.04
N GLN A 214 13.13 -44.09 0.86
CA GLN A 214 13.02 -44.51 2.25
C GLN A 214 11.83 -45.45 2.43
N GLN A 215 12.15 -46.60 3.03
CA GLN A 215 11.27 -47.72 3.32
C GLN A 215 10.29 -47.36 4.46
N PRO A 216 9.03 -47.84 4.47
CA PRO A 216 8.05 -47.43 5.46
C PRO A 216 8.37 -48.05 6.83
N GLY A 217 8.77 -47.20 7.79
CA GLY A 217 8.83 -47.52 9.21
C GLY A 217 7.44 -47.44 9.85
N GLN A 218 7.10 -48.47 10.61
CA GLN A 218 5.84 -48.64 11.35
C GLN A 218 5.63 -47.55 12.40
N LEU A 219 4.47 -46.88 12.36
CA LEU A 219 3.97 -46.08 13.47
C LEU A 219 3.16 -46.98 14.41
N SER A 220 3.79 -47.40 15.50
CA SER A 220 3.10 -47.90 16.69
C SER A 220 2.32 -46.76 17.34
N GLY A 221 1.03 -46.99 17.59
CA GLY A 221 0.26 -46.20 18.55
C GLY A 221 -0.79 -45.25 17.95
N TYR A 222 -1.78 -45.80 17.24
CA TYR A 222 -3.11 -45.19 17.19
C TYR A 222 -4.16 -46.29 17.31
N ASP A 223 -4.81 -46.35 18.46
CA ASP A 223 -5.94 -47.24 18.76
C ASP A 223 -7.23 -46.43 18.56
N PRO A 224 -8.02 -46.70 17.50
CA PRO A 224 -9.25 -45.95 17.23
C PRO A 224 -10.47 -46.43 18.05
N SER A 225 -10.29 -47.25 19.10
CA SER A 225 -11.41 -47.83 19.86
C SER A 225 -11.72 -47.16 21.21
N GLN A 226 -11.09 -46.03 21.56
CA GLN A 226 -11.41 -45.30 22.79
C GLN A 226 -12.01 -43.91 22.54
N GLY A 227 -13.30 -43.75 22.87
CA GLY A 227 -13.88 -42.44 23.19
C GLY A 227 -15.12 -42.01 22.41
N LEU A 228 -16.17 -42.83 22.40
CA LEU A 228 -17.53 -42.34 22.16
C LEU A 228 -18.01 -41.55 23.39
N GLY A 229 -18.48 -40.32 23.18
CA GLY A 229 -19.39 -39.63 24.11
C GLY A 229 -19.00 -38.19 24.43
N GLN A 230 -19.60 -37.24 23.72
CA GLN A 230 -20.43 -36.22 24.36
C GLN A 230 -21.21 -35.41 23.32
N ASN A 231 -22.54 -35.42 23.49
CA ASN A 231 -23.49 -34.60 22.77
C ASN A 231 -23.22 -33.11 23.03
N TYR A 232 -23.05 -32.33 21.96
CA TYR A 232 -23.12 -30.88 22.04
C TYR A 232 -24.54 -30.43 21.70
N THR A 233 -25.33 -30.08 22.72
CA THR A 233 -26.61 -29.36 22.56
C THR A 233 -26.34 -27.85 22.59
N PRO A 234 -26.69 -27.08 21.56
CA PRO A 234 -26.53 -25.62 21.60
C PRO A 234 -27.63 -24.98 22.47
N SER A 235 -27.24 -24.10 23.39
CA SER A 235 -28.17 -23.30 24.21
C SER A 235 -28.90 -22.23 23.37
N PRO A 236 -30.17 -21.90 23.66
CA PRO A 236 -30.88 -20.84 22.96
C PRO A 236 -30.38 -19.45 23.37
N ILE A 237 -30.22 -18.58 22.37
CA ILE A 237 -29.86 -17.16 22.52
C ILE A 237 -31.04 -16.42 23.17
N GLN A 238 -30.81 -15.79 24.33
CA GLN A 238 -31.76 -14.86 24.94
C GLN A 238 -31.72 -13.51 24.20
N ASP A 239 -32.79 -13.22 23.46
CA ASP A 239 -33.10 -11.91 22.89
C ASP A 239 -33.50 -10.95 24.02
N LYS A 240 -32.57 -10.12 24.51
CA LYS A 240 -32.89 -8.98 25.37
C LYS A 240 -33.15 -7.76 24.50
N ARG A 241 -34.43 -7.49 24.23
CA ARG A 241 -34.90 -6.21 23.70
C ARG A 241 -34.89 -5.16 24.81
N PRO A 242 -34.27 -3.98 24.62
CA PRO A 242 -34.40 -2.87 25.56
C PRO A 242 -35.60 -1.99 25.16
N GLY A 243 -36.57 -1.82 26.07
CA GLY A 243 -37.50 -0.69 26.06
C GLY A 243 -38.98 -1.04 25.94
N GLU A 244 -39.58 -1.53 27.03
CA GLU A 244 -40.98 -1.24 27.33
C GLU A 244 -41.06 -0.66 28.76
N GLN A 245 -41.50 0.60 28.80
CA GLN A 245 -42.03 1.41 29.91
C GLN A 245 -41.06 1.88 31.01
#